data_AF-A0A2N2T7U4-F1
#
_entry.id   AF-A0A2N2T7U4-F1
#
_cell.length_a   1.000
_cell.length_b   1.000
_cell.length_c   1.000
_cell.angle_alpha   90.00
_cell.angle_beta   90.00
_cell.angle_gamma   90.00
#
_symmetry.space_group_name_H-M   'P 1'
#
loop_
_entity.id
_entity.type
_entity.pdbx_description
1 polymer ?
#
loop_
_entity_poly.entity_id
_entity_poly.type
_entity_poly.pdbx_seq_one_letter_code
_entity_poly.pdbx_strand_id
1 'polypeptide(L)'
;MNGLYIEVDMRLQQLYLWEPVPDGDILLRQYAVSTATNGAGEQNGSYGTPRGRHRIAEKIGAGAPLCAAFKSREPTGEIWTP
;
A
#
# COMPACT_ATOMS: atom_id res chain seq x y z
N MET A 1 12.28 -14.10 12.10
CA MET A 1 11.51 -12.85 12.03
C MET A 1 11.22 -12.59 10.57
N ASN A 2 9.96 -12.44 10.16
CA ASN A 2 9.62 -12.22 8.75
C ASN A 2 10.31 -10.95 8.25
N GLY A 3 11.29 -11.11 7.36
CA GLY A 3 12.04 -10.01 6.73
C GLY A 3 11.31 -9.41 5.53
N LEU A 4 10.06 -9.80 5.29
CA LEU A 4 9.30 -9.36 4.14
C LEU A 4 9.24 -7.83 4.07
N TYR A 5 9.43 -7.28 2.88
CA TYR A 5 9.26 -5.85 2.65
C TYR A 5 8.47 -5.59 1.37
N ILE A 6 7.81 -4.43 1.37
CA ILE A 6 7.02 -3.95 0.25
C ILE A 6 7.81 -2.82 -0.40
N GLU A 7 7.95 -2.91 -1.72
CA GLU A 7 8.45 -1.83 -2.55
C GLU A 7 7.30 -1.29 -3.42
N VAL A 8 7.14 0.02 -3.45
CA VAL A 8 6.18 0.69 -4.33
C VAL A 8 6.95 1.54 -5.33
N ASP A 9 6.99 1.08 -6.58
CA ASP A 9 7.56 1.86 -7.69
C ASP A 9 6.48 2.78 -8.26
N MET A 10 6.56 4.06 -7.89
CA MET A 10 5.62 5.09 -8.32
C MET A 10 5.72 5.41 -9.82
N ARG A 11 6.87 5.14 -10.46
CA ARG A 11 7.05 5.38 -11.90
C ARG A 11 6.37 4.28 -12.70
N LEU A 12 6.48 3.04 -12.25
CA LEU A 12 5.85 1.89 -12.90
C LEU A 12 4.40 1.63 -12.44
N GLN A 13 3.96 2.30 -11.36
CA GLN A 13 2.67 2.05 -10.73
C GLN A 13 2.53 0.57 -10.35
N GLN A 14 3.56 0.04 -9.70
CA GLN A 14 3.66 -1.35 -9.27
C GLN A 14 4.02 -1.44 -7.79
N LEU A 15 3.44 -2.43 -7.12
CA LEU A 15 3.82 -2.88 -5.79
C LEU A 15 4.46 -4.27 -5.89
N TYR A 16 5.60 -4.43 -5.25
CA TYR A 16 6.34 -5.69 -5.15
C TYR A 16 6.41 -6.14 -3.68
N LEU A 17 6.15 -7.42 -3.44
CA LEU A 17 6.38 -8.05 -2.14
C LEU A 17 7.62 -8.94 -2.23
N TRP A 18 8.63 -8.61 -1.44
CA TRP A 18 9.93 -9.26 -1.45
C TRP A 18 10.17 -10.07 -0.18
N GLU A 19 10.86 -11.20 -0.32
CA GLU A 19 11.42 -11.98 0.79
C GLU A 19 12.95 -11.97 0.72
N PRO A 20 13.63 -11.39 1.73
CA PRO A 20 15.08 -11.47 1.82
C PRO A 20 15.56 -12.89 2.08
N VAL A 21 16.56 -13.31 1.32
CA VAL A 21 17.29 -14.57 1.44
C VAL A 21 18.80 -14.30 1.50
N PRO A 22 19.64 -15.25 1.92
CA PRO A 22 21.08 -15.00 2.07
C PRO A 22 21.79 -14.43 0.82
N ASP A 23 21.34 -14.82 -0.37
CA ASP A 23 21.95 -14.45 -1.65
C ASP A 23 21.13 -13.41 -2.45
N GLY A 24 20.24 -12.66 -1.80
CA GLY A 24 19.46 -11.60 -2.44
C GLY A 24 18.00 -11.56 -1.97
N ASP A 25 17.09 -11.18 -2.87
CA ASP A 25 15.66 -11.08 -2.56
C ASP A 25 14.84 -11.91 -3.57
N ILE A 26 13.83 -12.62 -3.07
CA ILE A 26 12.87 -13.36 -3.89
C ILE A 26 11.61 -12.52 -4.06
N LEU A 27 11.17 -12.33 -5.31
CA LEU A 27 9.88 -11.71 -5.61
C LEU A 27 8.75 -12.71 -5.31
N LEU A 28 7.93 -12.42 -4.29
CA LEU A 28 6.79 -13.25 -3.96
C LEU A 28 5.55 -12.89 -4.77
N ARG A 29 5.26 -11.59 -4.90
CA ARG A 29 4.05 -11.08 -5.55
C ARG A 29 4.31 -9.72 -6.19
N GLN A 30 3.55 -9.45 -7.26
CA GLN A 30 3.51 -8.17 -7.95
C GLN A 30 2.05 -7.76 -8.18
N TYR A 31 1.74 -6.49 -7.96
CA TYR A 31 0.40 -5.95 -8.17
C TYR A 31 0.49 -4.58 -8.86
N ALA A 32 -0.42 -4.33 -9.81
CA ALA A 32 -0.67 -2.98 -10.28
C ALA A 32 -1.29 -2.14 -9.16
N VAL A 33 -0.85 -0.89 -9.03
CA VAL A 33 -1.36 0.05 -8.03
C VAL A 33 -1.61 1.42 -8.67
N SER A 34 -2.28 2.31 -7.95
CA SER A 34 -2.31 3.73 -8.24
C SER A 34 -1.74 4.49 -7.04
N THR A 35 -0.79 5.39 -7.28
CA THR A 35 -0.28 6.33 -6.26
C THR A 35 -0.99 7.67 -6.36
N ALA A 36 -0.69 8.59 -5.44
CA ALA A 36 -1.31 9.91 -5.45
C ALA A 36 -1.11 10.63 -6.80
N THR A 37 -2.16 11.28 -7.30
CA THR A 37 -2.14 12.07 -8.54
C THR A 37 -1.12 13.21 -8.48
N ASN A 38 -0.87 13.76 -7.29
CA ASN A 38 0.14 14.81 -7.05
C ASN A 38 1.58 14.30 -7.08
N GLY A 39 1.79 13.00 -7.28
CA GLY A 39 3.11 12.37 -7.26
C GLY A 39 3.66 12.22 -5.84
N ALA A 40 4.99 12.30 -5.71
CA ALA A 40 5.69 12.17 -4.44
C ALA A 40 5.61 13.46 -3.61
N GLY A 41 5.46 13.33 -2.29
CA GLY A 41 5.49 14.49 -1.39
C GLY A 41 5.49 14.12 0.09
N GLU A 42 6.27 14.86 0.88
CA GLU A 42 6.47 14.61 2.32
C GLU A 42 5.98 15.78 3.20
N GLN A 43 5.56 16.89 2.59
CA GLN A 43 5.03 18.05 3.31
C GLN A 43 3.58 17.79 3.74
N ASN A 44 3.22 18.28 4.93
CA ASN A 44 1.84 18.25 5.40
C ASN A 44 0.94 19.01 4.42
N GLY A 45 -0.20 18.40 4.05
CA GLY A 45 -1.12 18.96 3.07
C GLY A 45 -0.66 18.88 1.60
N SER A 46 0.42 18.16 1.29
CA SER A 46 0.84 17.96 -0.11
C SER A 46 -0.09 17.04 -0.91
N TYR A 47 -0.82 16.16 -0.21
CA TYR A 47 -1.60 15.06 -0.80
C TYR A 47 -0.75 14.15 -1.72
N GLY A 48 0.57 14.17 -1.56
CA GLY A 48 1.50 13.29 -2.26
C GLY A 48 1.70 11.96 -1.53
N THR A 49 2.22 10.96 -2.24
CA THR A 49 2.68 9.71 -1.63
C THR A 49 4.07 9.93 -1.02
N PRO A 50 4.27 9.75 0.30
CA PRO A 50 5.57 9.97 0.92
C PRO A 50 6.55 8.87 0.51
N ARG A 51 7.81 9.24 0.27
CA ARG A 51 8.89 8.30 -0.06
C ARG A 51 9.66 7.87 1.18
N GLY A 52 10.48 6.83 1.03
CA GLY A 52 11.35 6.30 2.08
C GLY A 52 10.74 5.10 2.80
N ARG A 53 11.43 4.65 3.86
CA ARG A 53 11.03 3.45 4.60
C ARG A 53 9.87 3.78 5.54
N HIS A 54 8.80 3.03 5.37
CA HIS A 54 7.64 3.07 6.25
C HIS A 54 7.47 1.70 6.91
N ARG A 55 6.72 1.67 8.02
CA ARG A 55 6.31 0.43 8.67
C ARG A 55 4.79 0.36 8.68
N ILE A 56 4.25 -0.83 8.46
CA ILE A 56 2.82 -1.07 8.64
C ILE A 56 2.52 -1.01 10.14
N ALA A 57 1.71 -0.04 10.55
CA ALA A 57 1.28 0.08 11.95
C ALA A 57 0.03 -0.77 12.23
N GLU A 58 -0.94 -0.71 11.34
CA GLU A 58 -2.26 -1.36 11.49
C GLU A 58 -2.77 -1.85 10.14
N LYS A 59 -3.58 -2.90 10.16
CA LYS A 59 -4.32 -3.42 8.99
C LYS A 59 -5.80 -3.43 9.32
N ILE A 60 -6.59 -2.70 8.53
CA ILE A 60 -8.03 -2.48 8.77
C ILE A 60 -8.84 -3.14 7.65
N GLY A 61 -10.03 -3.64 7.98
CA GLY A 61 -10.97 -4.22 7.00
C GLY A 61 -10.97 -5.75 6.91
N ALA A 62 -10.31 -6.45 7.84
CA ALA A 62 -10.42 -7.91 7.91
C ALA A 62 -11.89 -8.35 8.11
N GLY A 63 -12.40 -9.22 7.25
CA GLY A 63 -13.79 -9.68 7.28
C GLY A 63 -14.82 -8.69 6.72
N ALA A 64 -14.41 -7.50 6.25
CA ALA A 64 -15.33 -6.57 5.60
C ALA A 64 -15.78 -7.10 4.22
N PRO A 65 -17.00 -6.77 3.78
CA PRO A 65 -17.45 -7.09 2.43
C PRO A 65 -16.53 -6.50 1.36
N LEU A 66 -16.45 -7.16 0.19
CA LEU A 66 -15.79 -6.59 -0.97
C LEU A 66 -16.46 -5.26 -1.35
N CYS A 67 -15.67 -4.29 -1.78
CA CYS A 67 -16.10 -2.93 -2.11
C CYS A 67 -16.64 -2.11 -0.92
N ALA A 68 -16.47 -2.56 0.33
CA ALA A 68 -16.80 -1.75 1.49
C ALA A 68 -15.95 -0.47 1.55
N ALA A 69 -16.60 0.68 1.70
CA ALA A 69 -15.91 1.96 1.85
C ALA A 69 -15.57 2.26 3.30
N PHE A 70 -14.42 2.92 3.51
CA PHE A 70 -13.91 3.32 4.81
C PHE A 70 -13.63 4.81 4.83
N LYS A 71 -13.92 5.47 5.95
CA LYS A 71 -13.56 6.87 6.19
C LYS A 71 -12.95 6.97 7.58
N SER A 72 -11.80 7.63 7.68
CA SER A 72 -11.09 7.78 8.96
C SER A 72 -10.85 6.45 9.70
N ARG A 73 -10.58 5.36 8.96
CA ARG A 73 -10.38 3.97 9.46
C ARG A 73 -11.64 3.23 9.89
N GLU A 74 -12.82 3.84 9.79
CA GLU A 74 -14.11 3.22 10.16
C GLU A 74 -14.92 2.84 8.91
N PRO A 75 -15.67 1.72 8.92
CA PRO A 75 -16.56 1.35 7.83
C PRO A 75 -17.69 2.37 7.71
N THR A 76 -18.02 2.80 6.50
CA THR A 76 -19.10 3.78 6.27
C THR A 76 -20.48 3.13 6.13
N GLY A 77 -20.52 1.81 5.89
CA GLY A 77 -21.73 1.07 5.51
C GLY A 77 -22.04 1.10 4.01
N GLU A 78 -21.32 1.91 3.23
CA GLU A 78 -21.42 1.93 1.77
C GLU A 78 -20.68 0.74 1.15
N ILE A 79 -21.31 0.11 0.16
CA ILE A 79 -20.70 -0.90 -0.72
C ILE A 79 -20.66 -0.31 -2.12
N TRP A 80 -19.46 -0.03 -2.63
CA TRP A 80 -19.29 0.58 -3.94
C TRP A 80 -19.68 -0.39 -5.07
N THR A 81 -20.34 0.16 -6.10
CA THR A 81 -20.66 -0.53 -7.36
C THR A 81 -20.09 0.25 -8.54
N PRO A 82 -19.46 -0.40 -9.54
CA PRO A 82 -18.95 0.23 -10.75
C PRO A 82 -19.97 1.05 -11.55
#